data_AF-A0A3Q0RQN8-F1
#
_entry.id   AF-A0A3Q0RQN8-F1
#
_cell.length_a   1.000
_cell.length_b   1.000
_cell.length_c   1.000
_cell.angle_alpha   90.00
_cell.angle_beta   90.00
_cell.angle_gamma   90.00
#
_symmetry.space_group_name_H-M   'P 1'
#
loop_
_entity.id
_entity.type
_entity.pdbx_description
1 polymer ?
#
loop_
_entity_poly.entity_id
_entity_poly.type
_entity_poly.pdbx_seq_one_letter_code
_entity_poly.pdbx_strand_id
1 'polypeptide(L)'
;LSPTAMARQVEEAQHLEDQWSNAAQDAANVIQSKETQLQVVTDYCQQIQTAKTTVDKTTAELDAVQSPQESSSKEAEQLGYLQRSMEENRTVIGELLVTHAKLCPHLTRYEQATAETEQKNLQERWRALERTVERMLHHT
;
A
#
# COMPACT_ATOMS: atom_id res chain seq x y z
N LEU A 1 -37.04 -50.93 14.76
CA LEU A 1 -37.41 -49.78 13.90
C LEU A 1 -37.90 -50.34 12.57
N SER A 2 -38.96 -49.76 11.98
CA SER A 2 -39.43 -50.18 10.65
C SER A 2 -38.41 -49.76 9.57
N PRO A 3 -38.28 -50.49 8.45
CA PRO A 3 -37.33 -50.18 7.37
C PRO A 3 -37.43 -48.72 6.86
N THR A 4 -38.65 -48.20 6.77
CA THR A 4 -38.93 -46.81 6.38
C THR A 4 -38.40 -45.78 7.38
N ALA A 5 -38.38 -46.09 8.67
CA ALA A 5 -37.85 -45.20 9.71
C ALA A 5 -36.32 -45.16 9.68
N MET A 6 -35.66 -46.29 9.38
CA MET A 6 -34.21 -46.34 9.18
C MET A 6 -33.77 -45.57 7.93
N ALA A 7 -34.48 -45.75 6.80
CA ALA A 7 -34.17 -45.03 5.57
C ALA A 7 -34.24 -43.51 5.75
N ARG A 8 -35.28 -43.02 6.45
CA ARG A 8 -35.43 -41.60 6.77
C ARG A 8 -34.32 -41.06 7.67
N GLN A 9 -33.87 -41.83 8.67
CA GLN A 9 -32.76 -41.42 9.52
C GLN A 9 -31.43 -41.31 8.77
N VAL A 10 -31.19 -42.21 7.80
CA VAL A 10 -30.00 -42.15 6.94
C VAL A 10 -30.05 -40.91 6.05
N GLU A 11 -31.21 -40.62 5.46
CA GLU A 11 -31.40 -39.43 4.61
C GLU A 11 -31.25 -38.12 5.40
N GLU A 12 -31.80 -38.05 6.61
CA GLU A 12 -31.63 -36.92 7.54
C GLU A 12 -30.15 -36.73 7.92
N ALA A 13 -29.42 -37.83 8.16
CA ALA A 13 -27.98 -37.78 8.48
C ALA A 13 -27.13 -37.32 7.30
N GLN A 14 -27.41 -37.79 6.08
CA GLN A 14 -26.73 -37.35 4.85
C GLN A 14 -26.96 -35.87 4.58
N HIS A 15 -28.20 -35.40 4.70
CA HIS A 15 -28.51 -33.98 4.54
C HIS A 15 -27.82 -33.09 5.60
N LEU A 16 -27.64 -33.60 6.83
CA LEU A 16 -26.85 -32.92 7.87
C LEU A 16 -25.35 -32.88 7.50
N GLU A 17 -24.80 -33.99 7.00
CA GLU A 17 -23.41 -34.07 6.55
C GLU A 17 -23.13 -33.09 5.40
N ASP A 18 -24.02 -33.01 4.42
CA ASP A 18 -23.93 -32.06 3.31
C ASP A 18 -23.96 -30.60 3.81
N GLN A 19 -24.86 -30.28 4.75
CA GLN A 19 -24.92 -28.93 5.33
C GLN A 19 -23.64 -28.56 6.09
N TRP A 20 -23.09 -29.48 6.88
CA TRP A 20 -21.83 -29.23 7.59
C TRP A 20 -20.66 -29.09 6.63
N SER A 21 -20.63 -29.89 5.57
CA SER A 21 -19.60 -29.81 4.52
C SER A 21 -19.65 -28.45 3.80
N ASN A 22 -20.85 -28.01 3.43
CA ASN A 22 -21.06 -26.70 2.82
C ASN A 22 -20.67 -25.55 3.77
N ALA A 23 -21.09 -25.61 5.03
CA ALA A 23 -20.75 -24.61 6.03
C ALA A 23 -19.23 -24.54 6.28
N ALA A 24 -18.54 -25.69 6.30
CA ALA A 24 -17.09 -25.74 6.44
C ALA A 24 -16.38 -25.13 5.22
N GLN A 25 -16.88 -25.40 4.01
CA GLN A 25 -16.33 -24.82 2.79
C GLN A 25 -16.54 -23.30 2.73
N ASP A 26 -17.71 -22.81 3.12
CA ASP A 26 -17.99 -21.37 3.21
C ASP A 26 -17.07 -20.68 4.22
N ALA A 27 -16.87 -21.30 5.40
CA ALA A 27 -15.94 -20.81 6.40
C ALA A 27 -14.50 -20.75 5.86
N ALA A 28 -14.05 -21.80 5.16
CA ALA A 28 -12.72 -21.83 4.54
C ALA A 28 -12.55 -20.71 3.50
N ASN A 29 -13.56 -20.46 2.66
CA ASN A 29 -13.55 -19.39 1.66
C ASN A 29 -13.47 -18.00 2.32
N VAL A 30 -14.19 -17.79 3.43
CA VAL A 30 -14.13 -16.53 4.20
C VAL A 30 -12.76 -16.32 4.82
N ILE A 31 -12.16 -17.37 5.42
CA ILE A 31 -10.82 -17.32 6.00
C ILE A 31 -9.80 -16.92 4.94
N GLN A 32 -9.81 -17.59 3.77
CA GLN A 32 -8.87 -17.29 2.68
C GLN A 32 -9.02 -15.86 2.15
N SER A 33 -10.28 -15.38 2.03
CA SER A 33 -10.57 -14.01 1.62
C SER A 33 -10.02 -12.99 2.63
N LYS A 34 -10.18 -13.26 3.94
CA LYS A 34 -9.66 -12.40 5.00
C LYS A 34 -8.14 -12.40 5.08
N GLU A 35 -7.50 -13.55 4.87
CA GLU A 35 -6.04 -13.64 4.80
C GLU A 35 -5.49 -12.82 3.62
N THR A 36 -6.14 -12.90 2.46
CA THR A 36 -5.77 -12.08 1.29
C THR A 36 -5.92 -10.58 1.58
N GLN A 37 -7.01 -10.17 2.25
CA GLN A 37 -7.21 -8.77 2.66
C GLN A 37 -6.13 -8.30 3.65
N LEU A 38 -5.78 -9.13 4.63
CA LEU A 38 -4.72 -8.83 5.60
C LEU A 38 -3.35 -8.67 4.94
N GLN A 39 -3.05 -9.48 3.91
CA GLN A 39 -1.81 -9.32 3.15
C GLN A 39 -1.75 -7.96 2.46
N VAL A 40 -2.84 -7.53 1.80
CA VAL A 40 -2.90 -6.22 1.13
C VAL A 40 -2.73 -5.07 2.13
N VAL A 41 -3.32 -5.16 3.32
CA VAL A 41 -3.13 -4.16 4.40
C VAL A 41 -1.67 -4.13 4.85
N THR A 42 -1.06 -5.30 5.04
CA THR A 42 0.35 -5.41 5.45
C THR A 42 1.28 -4.79 4.43
N ASP A 43 1.09 -5.11 3.15
CA ASP A 43 1.86 -4.55 2.04
C ASP A 43 1.70 -3.03 1.97
N TYR A 44 0.47 -2.52 2.11
CA TYR A 44 0.20 -1.08 2.14
C TYR A 44 0.94 -0.39 3.29
N CYS A 45 0.87 -0.93 4.51
CA CYS A 45 1.54 -0.38 5.68
C CYS A 45 3.07 -0.33 5.49
N GLN A 46 3.68 -1.36 4.89
CA GLN A 46 5.11 -1.37 4.61
C GLN A 46 5.48 -0.35 3.53
N GLN A 47 4.70 -0.29 2.44
CA GLN A 47 4.95 0.64 1.34
C GLN A 47 4.80 2.09 1.76
N ILE A 48 3.78 2.44 2.56
CA ILE A 48 3.60 3.83 3.00
C ILE A 48 4.73 4.28 3.93
N GLN A 49 5.26 3.40 4.78
CA GLN A 49 6.41 3.73 5.62
C GLN A 49 7.70 3.88 4.82
N THR A 50 7.90 3.01 3.83
CA THR A 50 9.03 3.12 2.89
C THR A 50 8.95 4.44 2.13
N ALA A 51 7.79 4.77 1.57
CA ALA A 51 7.56 6.01 0.84
C ALA A 51 7.75 7.26 1.72
N LYS A 52 7.23 7.26 2.96
CA LYS A 52 7.46 8.34 3.94
C LYS A 52 8.96 8.53 4.19
N THR A 53 9.68 7.43 4.47
CA THR A 53 11.14 7.45 4.71
C THR A 53 11.91 8.00 3.50
N THR A 54 11.53 7.59 2.29
CA THR A 54 12.11 8.10 1.04
C THR A 54 11.89 9.60 0.87
N VAL A 55 10.67 10.08 1.10
CA VAL A 55 10.34 11.52 1.04
C VAL A 55 11.14 12.29 2.08
N ASP A 56 11.21 11.81 3.32
CA ASP A 56 11.95 12.46 4.40
C ASP A 56 13.46 12.53 4.11
N LYS A 57 14.05 11.42 3.63
CA LYS A 57 15.45 11.37 3.21
C LYS A 57 15.74 12.35 2.06
N THR A 58 14.90 12.34 1.03
CA THR A 58 15.05 13.24 -0.13
C THR A 58 14.92 14.71 0.30
N THR A 59 14.03 15.00 1.25
CA THR A 59 13.90 16.35 1.83
C THR A 59 15.20 16.76 2.52
N ALA A 60 15.78 15.89 3.35
CA ALA A 60 17.03 16.19 4.05
C ALA A 60 18.22 16.37 3.10
N GLU A 61 18.29 15.56 2.03
CA GLU A 61 19.30 15.71 0.97
C GLU A 61 19.15 17.05 0.24
N LEU A 62 17.91 17.46 -0.06
CA LEU A 62 17.62 18.75 -0.67
C LEU A 62 18.05 19.93 0.23
N ASP A 63 17.72 19.87 1.51
CA ASP A 63 18.08 20.91 2.49
C ASP A 63 19.60 21.04 2.63
N ALA A 64 20.34 19.92 2.53
CA ALA A 64 21.80 19.93 2.54
C ALA A 64 22.40 20.63 1.30
N VAL A 65 21.82 20.41 0.12
CA VAL A 65 22.24 21.07 -1.13
C VAL A 65 21.98 22.57 -1.10
N GLN A 66 20.91 23.02 -0.46
CA GLN A 66 20.56 24.45 -0.36
C GLN A 66 21.38 25.22 0.69
N SER A 67 22.21 24.53 1.45
CA SER A 67 22.94 25.14 2.56
C SER A 67 24.21 25.86 2.06
N PRO A 68 24.51 27.11 2.49
CA PRO A 68 25.46 28.00 1.79
C PRO A 68 26.96 27.64 1.88
N GLN A 69 27.32 26.41 2.25
CA GLN A 69 28.71 26.06 2.53
C GLN A 69 29.50 25.54 1.32
N GLU A 70 28.86 25.27 0.18
CA GLU A 70 29.51 24.62 -0.95
C GLU A 70 29.71 25.54 -2.16
N SER A 71 30.71 25.23 -2.99
CA SER A 71 30.94 25.93 -4.25
C SER A 71 29.88 25.51 -5.28
N SER A 72 29.43 26.44 -6.14
CA SER A 72 28.43 26.21 -7.20
C SER A 72 28.63 24.93 -8.04
N SER A 73 29.87 24.54 -8.35
CA SER A 73 30.15 23.29 -9.09
C SER A 73 29.78 22.02 -8.31
N LYS A 74 29.92 22.03 -6.99
CA LYS A 74 29.65 20.87 -6.12
C LYS A 74 28.16 20.77 -5.80
N GLU A 75 27.48 21.90 -5.67
CA GLU A 75 26.02 22.00 -5.61
C GLU A 75 25.38 21.38 -6.86
N ALA A 76 25.90 21.68 -8.06
CA ALA A 76 25.42 21.12 -9.32
C ALA A 76 25.56 19.59 -9.39
N GLU A 77 26.69 19.05 -8.94
CA GLU A 77 26.92 17.60 -8.89
C GLU A 77 25.96 16.89 -7.92
N GLN A 78 25.78 17.45 -6.71
CA GLN A 78 24.85 16.91 -5.72
C GLN A 78 23.40 16.97 -6.20
N LEU A 79 23.02 18.05 -6.87
CA LEU A 79 21.71 18.20 -7.49
C LEU A 79 21.46 17.13 -8.56
N GLY A 80 22.46 16.82 -9.40
CA GLY A 80 22.38 15.75 -10.38
C GLY A 80 22.34 14.34 -9.77
N TYR A 81 22.92 14.13 -8.59
CA TYR A 81 22.74 12.90 -7.81
C TYR A 81 21.32 12.82 -7.25
N LEU A 82 20.83 13.90 -6.63
CA LEU A 82 19.49 13.99 -6.07
C LEU A 82 18.41 13.72 -7.13
N GLN A 83 18.55 14.29 -8.33
CA GLN A 83 17.63 14.04 -9.44
C GLN A 83 17.57 12.55 -9.82
N ARG A 84 18.71 11.87 -9.90
CA ARG A 84 18.76 10.43 -10.20
C ARG A 84 18.12 9.60 -9.11
N SER A 85 18.46 9.89 -7.85
CA SER A 85 17.84 9.27 -6.68
C SER A 85 16.31 9.46 -6.69
N MET A 86 15.82 10.64 -7.05
CA MET A 86 14.38 10.89 -7.14
C MET A 86 13.70 10.09 -8.24
N GLU A 87 14.31 9.95 -9.43
CA GLU A 87 13.75 9.13 -10.50
C GLU A 87 13.70 7.64 -10.11
N GLU A 88 14.75 7.14 -9.46
CA GLU A 88 14.79 5.77 -8.92
C GLU A 88 13.66 5.54 -7.90
N ASN A 89 13.39 6.53 -7.06
CA ASN A 89 12.36 6.48 -6.02
C ASN A 89 10.94 6.73 -6.52
N ARG A 90 10.76 7.17 -7.77
CA ARG A 90 9.43 7.43 -8.36
C ARG A 90 8.56 6.17 -8.41
N THR A 91 9.20 5.02 -8.60
CA THR A 91 8.55 3.70 -8.60
C THR A 91 7.90 3.39 -7.27
N VAL A 92 8.55 3.69 -6.14
CA VAL A 92 8.04 3.45 -4.78
C VAL A 92 6.72 4.21 -4.55
N ILE A 93 6.66 5.47 -4.97
CA ILE A 93 5.42 6.27 -4.86
C ILE A 93 4.33 5.74 -5.80
N GLY A 94 4.72 5.29 -6.99
CA GLY A 94 3.82 4.67 -7.97
C GLY A 94 3.22 3.34 -7.49
N GLU A 95 4.02 2.48 -6.86
CA GLU A 95 3.58 1.20 -6.31
C GLU A 95 2.60 1.40 -5.14
N LEU A 96 2.87 2.37 -4.27
CA LEU A 96 1.96 2.75 -3.18
C LEU A 96 0.57 3.15 -3.71
N LEU A 97 0.52 3.86 -4.84
CA LEU A 97 -0.75 4.23 -5.49
C LEU A 97 -1.55 3.02 -5.93
N VAL A 98 -0.88 2.05 -6.55
CA VAL A 98 -1.51 0.81 -7.01
C VAL A 98 -2.04 0.00 -5.82
N THR A 99 -1.25 -0.12 -4.75
CA THR A 99 -1.66 -0.88 -3.55
C THR A 99 -2.82 -0.20 -2.84
N HIS A 100 -2.82 1.14 -2.73
CA HIS A 100 -3.96 1.88 -2.18
C HIS A 100 -5.25 1.61 -2.97
N ALA A 101 -5.18 1.64 -4.31
CA ALA A 101 -6.35 1.35 -5.15
C ALA A 101 -6.90 -0.07 -4.95
N LYS A 102 -6.03 -1.05 -4.71
CA LYS A 102 -6.42 -2.43 -4.35
C LYS A 102 -7.01 -2.53 -2.95
N LEU A 103 -6.54 -1.71 -2.02
CA LEU A 103 -6.97 -1.73 -0.63
C LEU A 103 -8.34 -1.05 -0.43
N CYS A 104 -8.60 0.07 -1.11
CA CYS A 104 -9.81 0.89 -0.94
C CYS A 104 -11.13 0.11 -0.86
N PRO A 105 -11.43 -0.85 -1.77
CA PRO A 105 -12.69 -1.59 -1.75
C PRO A 105 -12.92 -2.43 -0.49
N HIS A 106 -11.85 -2.73 0.25
CA HIS A 106 -11.89 -3.59 1.45
C HIS A 106 -11.93 -2.80 2.76
N LEU A 107 -11.77 -1.48 2.69
CA LEU A 107 -11.77 -0.59 3.84
C LEU A 107 -13.18 -0.07 4.14
N THR A 108 -13.44 0.21 5.42
CA THR A 108 -14.57 1.02 5.84
C THR A 108 -14.42 2.46 5.33
N ARG A 109 -15.52 3.23 5.28
CA ARG A 109 -15.47 4.65 4.88
C ARG A 109 -14.50 5.49 5.70
N TYR A 110 -14.41 5.21 7.00
CA TYR A 110 -13.49 5.92 7.89
C TYR A 110 -12.02 5.61 7.51
N GLU A 111 -11.69 4.33 7.35
CA GLU A 111 -10.35 3.90 6.95
C GLU A 111 -9.96 4.41 5.56
N GLN A 112 -10.90 4.43 4.61
CA GLN A 112 -10.70 5.03 3.29
C GLN A 112 -10.31 6.51 3.41
N ALA A 113 -11.07 7.30 4.17
CA ALA A 113 -10.79 8.73 4.35
C ALA A 113 -9.42 8.98 4.99
N THR A 114 -9.02 8.15 5.95
CA THR A 114 -7.68 8.22 6.56
C THR A 114 -6.59 7.89 5.55
N ALA A 115 -6.71 6.78 4.81
CA ALA A 115 -5.74 6.36 3.81
C ALA A 115 -5.59 7.38 2.67
N GLU A 116 -6.71 7.92 2.18
CA GLU A 116 -6.74 8.97 1.16
C GLU A 116 -6.04 10.25 1.64
N THR A 117 -6.27 10.65 2.89
CA THR A 117 -5.62 11.83 3.48
C THR A 117 -4.10 11.64 3.57
N GLU A 118 -3.64 10.49 4.07
CA GLU A 118 -2.21 10.21 4.15
C GLU A 118 -1.55 10.16 2.77
N GLN A 119 -2.20 9.50 1.80
CA GLN A 119 -1.70 9.40 0.44
C GLN A 119 -1.62 10.77 -0.23
N LYS A 120 -2.66 11.60 -0.09
CA LYS A 120 -2.68 12.95 -0.65
C LYS A 120 -1.55 13.81 -0.06
N ASN A 121 -1.39 13.80 1.26
CA ASN A 121 -0.32 14.54 1.93
C ASN A 121 1.06 14.12 1.40
N LEU A 122 1.28 12.81 1.24
CA LEU A 122 2.55 12.28 0.74
C LEU A 122 2.81 12.69 -0.72
N GLN A 123 1.80 12.61 -1.58
CA GLN A 123 1.90 13.05 -2.97
C GLN A 123 2.17 14.54 -3.10
N GLU A 124 1.51 15.37 -2.30
CA GLU A 124 1.72 16.81 -2.29
C GLU A 124 3.16 17.17 -1.90
N ARG A 125 3.70 16.50 -0.87
CA ARG A 125 5.10 16.63 -0.46
C ARG A 125 6.05 16.19 -1.57
N TRP A 126 5.82 15.03 -2.19
CA TRP A 126 6.64 14.54 -3.30
C TRP A 126 6.65 15.51 -4.49
N ARG A 127 5.48 15.99 -4.93
CA ARG A 127 5.36 16.98 -6.01
C ARG A 127 6.02 18.32 -5.67
N ALA A 128 6.07 18.69 -4.39
CA ALA A 128 6.78 19.89 -3.96
C ALA A 128 8.30 19.72 -4.09
N LEU A 129 8.83 18.55 -3.75
CA LEU A 129 10.25 18.21 -3.95
C LEU A 129 10.61 18.22 -5.42
N GLU A 130 9.82 17.54 -6.28
CA GLU A 130 10.04 17.48 -7.72
C GLU A 130 10.16 18.89 -8.32
N ARG A 131 9.18 19.77 -8.01
CA ARG A 131 9.20 21.16 -8.48
C ARG A 131 10.37 21.98 -7.94
N THR A 132 10.86 21.68 -6.74
CA THR A 132 11.96 22.42 -6.13
C THR A 132 13.28 22.02 -6.77
N VAL A 133 13.53 20.71 -6.93
CA VAL A 133 14.72 20.20 -7.63
C VAL A 133 14.71 20.66 -9.08
N GLU A 134 13.58 20.56 -9.77
CA GLU A 134 13.44 21.07 -11.13
C GLU A 134 13.78 22.56 -11.20
N ARG A 135 13.24 23.38 -10.30
CA ARG A 135 13.56 24.81 -10.28
C ARG A 135 15.06 25.03 -10.09
N MET A 136 15.70 24.35 -9.14
CA MET A 136 17.14 24.54 -8.89
C MET A 136 17.99 24.11 -10.09
N LEU A 137 17.61 23.04 -10.80
CA LEU A 137 18.30 22.59 -12.03
C LEU A 137 18.25 23.64 -13.13
N HIS A 138 17.18 24.43 -13.22
CA HIS A 138 17.07 25.51 -14.20
C HIS A 138 17.83 26.79 -13.79
N HIS A 139 18.24 26.92 -12.52
CA HIS A 139 18.92 28.09 -11.97
C HIS A 139 20.42 27.86 -11.68
N THR A 140 20.89 26.63 -11.86
CA THR A 140 22.31 26.22 -11.74
C THR A 140 22.97 26.31 -13.10
#